data_AF-A0A3Q3GUM9-F1
#
_entry.id   AF-A0A3Q3GUM9-F1
#
_cell.length_a   1.000
_cell.length_b   1.000
_cell.length_c   1.000
_cell.angle_alpha   90.00
_cell.angle_beta   90.00
_cell.angle_gamma   90.00
#
_symmetry.space_group_name_H-M   'P 1'
#
loop_
_entity.id
_entity.type
_entity.pdbx_description
1 polymer ?
#
loop_
_entity_poly.entity_id
_entity_poly.type
_entity_poly.pdbx_seq_one_letter_code
_entity_poly.pdbx_strand_id
1 'polypeptide(L)'
;MTNTCQHLLSPSAERHHSKHLKPDAFSSDTFRERPYLVEYPYEYHFTINEPNKCEQQKPFLVLIVPVAPHNRAHRDIIRSTWGNEALVLDKVVNLFFLLGQQNGEGAEQLQEQLLQESKEHGDLIQSNFIDCYKNLTIKTMVMMEWLDSHCLGTSYAMKIDSDMFLNVPKLVSMLSNVPKTNYLTGLVARGGAVLRNKASKWYVPEYIYAQAYYPLYALGLGYVFSVDLAKKLVEAARHVKPIYIEDVYLGLCMQYLNIPPTNPPNWGLFVKYPPLFKLQDHSFKLKKHYLVKNPKEKEDVRINL
;
A
#
# COMPACT_ATOMS: atom_id res chain seq x y z
N MET A 1 4.97 -11.74 0.21
CA MET A 1 5.85 -11.16 1.26
C MET A 1 5.86 -12.10 2.45
N THR A 2 6.97 -12.22 3.16
CA THR A 2 7.08 -13.05 4.37
C THR A 2 6.41 -12.36 5.57
N ASN A 3 5.89 -13.14 6.52
CA ASN A 3 5.27 -12.63 7.75
C ASN A 3 6.28 -12.15 8.80
N THR A 4 7.56 -12.46 8.61
CA THR A 4 8.63 -12.15 9.56
C THR A 4 9.51 -11.05 8.97
N CYS A 5 9.55 -9.92 9.65
CA CYS A 5 10.53 -8.87 9.38
C CYS A 5 11.78 -9.21 10.18
N GLN A 6 12.87 -9.60 9.51
CA GLN A 6 14.17 -9.70 10.17
C GLN A 6 14.73 -8.28 10.33
N HIS A 7 14.41 -7.64 11.45
CA HIS A 7 15.03 -6.38 11.84
C HIS A 7 16.44 -6.70 12.35
N LEU A 8 17.46 -6.50 11.52
CA LEU A 8 18.82 -6.38 12.03
C LEU A 8 18.96 -4.95 12.57
N LEU A 9 19.30 -4.82 13.84
CA LEU A 9 19.54 -3.55 14.52
C LEU A 9 20.50 -2.69 13.69
N SER A 10 20.06 -1.52 13.22
CA SER A 10 20.98 -0.50 12.70
C SER A 10 21.68 0.17 13.88
N PRO A 11 23.02 0.22 13.96
CA PRO A 11 23.77 0.84 15.06
C PRO A 11 23.59 2.37 15.18
N SER A 12 22.85 3.00 14.26
CA SER A 12 22.74 4.45 14.13
C SER A 12 21.72 5.11 15.07
N ALA A 13 20.92 4.36 15.81
CA ALA A 13 19.91 4.91 16.73
C ALA A 13 20.48 5.43 18.08
N GLU A 14 21.80 5.31 18.33
CA GLU A 14 22.39 5.65 19.64
C GLU A 14 22.83 7.10 19.82
N ARG A 15 22.64 7.99 18.84
CA ARG A 15 23.03 9.40 18.99
C ARG A 15 21.88 10.31 18.62
N HIS A 16 20.98 10.53 19.57
CA HIS A 16 20.34 11.81 19.89
C HIS A 16 19.08 11.58 20.71
N HIS A 17 19.22 11.30 22.01
CA HIS A 17 18.23 11.77 22.98
C HIS A 17 18.88 12.12 24.32
N SER A 18 18.33 13.19 24.88
CA SER A 18 18.93 14.06 25.89
C SER A 18 19.13 13.39 27.25
N LYS A 19 20.21 13.81 27.91
CA LYS A 19 20.59 13.49 29.29
C LYS A 19 19.54 14.04 30.25
N HIS A 20 18.77 13.17 30.90
CA HIS A 20 18.34 13.24 32.31
C HIS A 20 17.17 12.29 32.56
N LEU A 21 17.49 11.04 32.92
CA LEU A 21 16.64 10.15 33.72
C LEU A 21 17.58 9.27 34.54
N LYS A 22 17.33 9.17 35.86
CA LYS A 22 18.11 8.34 36.79
C LYS A 22 17.91 6.86 36.47
N PRO A 23 18.91 6.00 36.75
CA PRO A 23 18.86 4.59 36.40
C PRO A 23 18.10 3.80 37.47
N ASP A 24 16.79 3.68 37.31
CA ASP A 24 16.02 2.66 38.04
C ASP A 24 15.95 1.40 37.19
N ALA A 25 16.45 0.31 37.78
CA ALA A 25 16.50 -1.08 37.33
C ALA A 25 15.58 -1.44 36.15
N PHE A 26 16.08 -1.26 34.92
CA PHE A 26 15.53 -1.92 33.75
C PHE A 26 15.95 -3.40 33.78
N SER A 27 15.01 -4.25 34.20
CA SER A 27 15.07 -5.69 33.99
C SER A 27 15.42 -5.98 32.53
N SER A 28 16.44 -6.82 32.31
CA SER A 28 16.93 -7.26 31.01
C SER A 28 15.94 -8.13 30.21
N ASP A 29 14.68 -8.20 30.64
CA ASP A 29 13.61 -9.02 30.04
C ASP A 29 12.58 -8.21 29.22
N THR A 30 12.74 -6.87 29.11
CA THR A 30 11.77 -5.99 28.39
C THR A 30 12.10 -5.71 26.93
N PHE A 31 13.20 -6.26 26.39
CA PHE A 31 13.62 -6.09 24.99
C PHE A 31 13.29 -7.29 24.09
N ARG A 32 12.25 -8.07 24.43
CA ARG A 32 11.64 -8.96 23.44
C ARG A 32 11.05 -8.08 22.33
N GLU A 33 11.62 -8.21 21.13
CA GLU A 33 11.12 -7.69 19.85
C GLU A 33 9.60 -7.56 19.90
N ARG A 34 9.06 -6.34 19.80
CA ARG A 34 7.61 -6.15 19.71
C ARG A 34 7.22 -6.49 18.27
N PRO A 35 6.72 -7.69 17.97
CA PRO A 35 6.64 -8.17 16.60
C PRO A 35 5.49 -7.50 15.83
N TYR A 36 4.83 -6.50 16.41
CA TYR A 36 3.72 -5.73 15.83
C TYR A 36 3.99 -4.22 15.87
N LEU A 37 5.20 -3.82 16.27
CA LEU A 37 5.62 -2.43 16.18
C LEU A 37 5.80 -2.05 14.72
N VAL A 38 5.36 -0.85 14.37
CA VAL A 38 5.58 -0.24 13.06
C VAL A 38 6.42 1.01 13.31
N GLU A 39 7.58 1.07 12.68
CA GLU A 39 8.54 2.18 12.81
C GLU A 39 8.12 3.37 11.92
N TYR A 40 6.95 3.95 12.19
CA TYR A 40 6.46 5.13 11.47
C TYR A 40 5.81 6.14 12.43
N PRO A 41 5.98 7.47 12.26
CA PRO A 41 6.81 8.14 11.26
C PRO A 41 8.31 7.95 11.53
N TYR A 42 9.08 7.73 10.47
CA TYR A 42 10.55 7.67 10.45
C TYR A 42 11.04 8.26 9.12
N GLU A 43 12.27 8.76 9.08
CA GLU A 43 12.85 9.33 7.87
C GLU A 43 13.38 8.23 6.95
N TYR A 44 12.56 7.82 5.99
CA TYR A 44 12.96 6.88 4.93
C TYR A 44 13.46 7.64 3.70
N HIS A 45 14.38 7.03 2.96
CA HIS A 45 14.99 7.61 1.76
C HIS A 45 14.79 6.70 0.55
N PHE A 46 14.49 7.31 -0.60
CA PHE A 46 14.37 6.62 -1.86
C PHE A 46 15.75 6.22 -2.41
N THR A 47 15.95 4.93 -2.64
CA THR A 47 17.18 4.35 -3.23
C THR A 47 17.07 4.15 -4.74
N ILE A 48 15.84 3.98 -5.24
CA ILE A 48 15.48 4.01 -6.66
C ILE A 48 14.28 4.95 -6.79
N ASN A 49 14.33 5.89 -7.72
CA ASN A 49 13.30 6.93 -7.83
C ASN A 49 13.12 7.41 -9.27
N GLU A 50 11.95 7.99 -9.53
CA GLU A 50 11.53 8.59 -10.80
C GLU A 50 10.98 10.01 -10.57
N PRO A 51 11.80 10.93 -9.98
CA PRO A 51 11.30 12.14 -9.32
C PRO A 51 10.61 13.14 -10.26
N ASN A 52 10.95 13.10 -11.55
CA ASN A 52 10.48 14.08 -12.54
C ASN A 52 9.32 13.57 -13.38
N LYS A 53 8.96 12.28 -13.29
CA LYS A 53 8.03 11.65 -14.24
C LYS A 53 6.61 12.21 -14.12
N CYS A 54 6.14 12.47 -12.91
CA CYS A 54 4.85 13.13 -12.66
C CYS A 54 4.83 14.59 -13.11
N GLU A 55 5.90 15.35 -12.88
CA GLU A 55 5.99 16.75 -13.30
C GLU A 55 5.99 16.90 -14.83
N GLN A 56 6.76 16.04 -15.52
CA GLN A 56 6.89 16.06 -16.98
C GLN A 56 5.62 15.60 -17.69
N GLN A 57 4.98 14.54 -17.20
CA GLN A 57 3.86 13.89 -17.88
C GLN A 57 2.49 14.40 -17.41
N LYS A 58 2.43 15.06 -16.24
CA LYS A 58 1.20 15.60 -15.62
C LYS A 58 0.05 14.58 -15.65
N PRO A 59 0.23 13.38 -15.08
CA PRO A 59 -0.75 12.31 -15.20
C PRO A 59 -2.07 12.71 -14.54
N PHE A 60 -3.18 12.26 -15.14
CA PHE A 60 -4.48 12.34 -14.48
C PHE A 60 -4.56 11.33 -13.32
N LEU A 61 -3.99 10.15 -13.53
CA LEU A 61 -4.00 9.04 -12.59
C LEU A 61 -2.61 8.42 -12.45
N VAL A 62 -2.19 8.20 -11.21
CA VAL A 62 -0.99 7.42 -10.88
C VAL A 62 -1.43 6.09 -10.25
N LEU A 63 -1.07 4.98 -10.89
CA LEU A 63 -1.22 3.63 -10.37
C LEU A 63 0.06 3.25 -9.64
N ILE A 64 -0.04 2.90 -8.36
CA ILE A 64 1.08 2.39 -7.57
C ILE A 64 0.77 0.97 -7.15
N VAL A 65 1.69 0.06 -7.48
CA VAL A 65 1.61 -1.36 -7.14
C VAL A 65 2.68 -1.68 -6.10
N PRO A 66 2.33 -1.75 -4.80
CA PRO A 66 3.21 -2.31 -3.79
C PRO A 66 3.51 -3.78 -4.11
N VAL A 67 4.79 -4.10 -4.31
CA VAL A 67 5.22 -5.45 -4.73
C VAL A 67 6.52 -5.81 -4.01
N ALA A 68 6.74 -7.11 -3.78
CA ALA A 68 7.97 -7.57 -3.16
C ALA A 68 9.15 -7.44 -4.15
N PRO A 69 10.38 -7.14 -3.67
CA PRO A 69 11.56 -6.94 -4.52
C PRO A 69 11.81 -8.10 -5.49
N HIS A 70 11.80 -9.33 -4.96
CA HIS A 70 11.99 -10.56 -5.73
C HIS A 70 10.86 -10.90 -6.71
N ASN A 71 9.68 -10.27 -6.63
CA ASN A 71 8.53 -10.64 -7.43
C ASN A 71 8.47 -9.89 -8.79
N ARG A 72 9.54 -10.04 -9.57
CA ARG A 72 9.65 -9.51 -10.94
C ARG A 72 8.55 -10.05 -11.86
N ALA A 73 8.17 -11.32 -11.70
CA ALA A 73 7.13 -11.95 -12.51
C ALA A 73 5.78 -11.22 -12.42
N HIS A 74 5.37 -10.77 -11.22
CA HIS A 74 4.13 -9.98 -11.09
C HIS A 74 4.26 -8.63 -11.79
N ARG A 75 5.41 -7.95 -11.66
CA ARG A 75 5.64 -6.67 -12.35
C ARG A 75 5.53 -6.83 -13.86
N ASP A 76 6.14 -7.87 -14.43
CA ASP A 76 6.11 -8.14 -15.87
C ASP A 76 4.72 -8.53 -16.38
N ILE A 77 3.96 -9.30 -15.62
CA ILE A 77 2.56 -9.61 -15.95
C ILE A 77 1.72 -8.33 -15.96
N ILE A 78 1.89 -7.45 -14.97
CA ILE A 78 1.14 -6.20 -14.91
C ILE A 78 1.51 -5.31 -16.10
N ARG A 79 2.81 -5.13 -16.38
CA ARG A 79 3.32 -4.36 -17.54
C ARG A 79 2.78 -4.90 -18.86
N SER A 80 2.71 -6.22 -19.04
CA SER A 80 2.23 -6.85 -20.27
C SER A 80 0.70 -6.96 -20.36
N THR A 81 -0.04 -6.56 -19.33
CA THR A 81 -1.51 -6.62 -19.28
C THR A 81 -2.12 -5.24 -19.01
N TRP A 82 -2.77 -5.05 -17.87
CA TRP A 82 -3.55 -3.84 -17.57
C TRP A 82 -2.69 -2.62 -17.24
N GLY A 83 -1.40 -2.80 -16.96
CA GLY A 83 -0.46 -1.73 -16.63
C GLY A 83 0.20 -1.05 -17.83
N ASN A 84 -0.08 -1.48 -19.06
CA ASN A 84 0.56 -0.96 -20.27
C ASN A 84 -0.06 0.33 -20.82
N GLU A 85 -1.21 0.75 -20.30
CA GLU A 85 -1.98 1.83 -20.91
C GLU A 85 -1.51 3.21 -20.40
N ALA A 86 -0.69 3.91 -21.19
CA ALA A 86 -0.21 5.26 -20.84
C ALA A 86 -1.24 6.39 -21.10
N LEU A 87 -2.16 6.17 -22.04
CA LEU A 87 -3.23 7.12 -22.39
C LEU A 87 -4.56 6.40 -22.49
N VAL A 88 -5.51 6.76 -21.63
CA VAL A 88 -6.81 6.09 -21.49
C VAL A 88 -7.91 7.13 -21.47
N LEU A 89 -8.85 7.08 -22.41
CA LEU A 89 -9.94 8.07 -22.52
C LEU A 89 -9.41 9.52 -22.49
N ASP A 90 -8.34 9.79 -23.24
CA ASP A 90 -7.64 11.09 -23.31
C ASP A 90 -7.06 11.57 -21.96
N LYS A 91 -6.82 10.65 -21.02
CA LYS A 91 -6.18 10.90 -19.73
C LYS A 91 -4.86 10.14 -19.63
N VAL A 92 -3.80 10.85 -19.28
CA VAL A 92 -2.48 10.25 -19.03
C VAL A 92 -2.54 9.42 -17.75
N VAL A 93 -2.06 8.18 -17.82
CA VAL A 93 -2.01 7.24 -16.70
C VAL A 93 -0.58 6.75 -16.54
N ASN A 94 -0.02 6.88 -15.34
CA ASN A 94 1.33 6.41 -15.03
C ASN A 94 1.28 5.22 -14.08
N LEU A 95 2.09 4.21 -14.34
CA LEU A 95 2.29 3.05 -13.48
C LEU A 95 3.66 3.15 -12.78
N PHE A 96 3.68 2.84 -11.48
CA PHE A 96 4.87 2.61 -10.70
C PHE A 96 4.76 1.37 -9.82
N PHE A 97 5.89 0.70 -9.60
CA PHE A 97 6.03 -0.38 -8.63
C PHE A 97 6.78 0.12 -7.41
N LEU A 98 6.18 -0.04 -6.23
CA LEU A 98 6.78 0.39 -4.96
C LEU A 98 7.36 -0.80 -4.20
N LEU A 99 8.64 -0.70 -3.87
CA LEU A 99 9.43 -1.76 -3.22
C LEU A 99 10.13 -1.24 -1.98
N GLY A 100 10.37 -2.14 -1.02
CA GLY A 100 11.35 -1.94 0.04
C GLY A 100 12.69 -2.60 -0.33
N GLN A 101 13.53 -2.75 0.69
CA GLN A 101 14.75 -3.53 0.64
C GLN A 101 14.50 -4.98 1.06
N GLN A 102 15.31 -5.88 0.53
CA GLN A 102 15.37 -7.26 0.99
C GLN A 102 16.71 -7.49 1.70
N ASN A 103 16.68 -8.16 2.84
CA ASN A 103 17.87 -8.59 3.56
C ASN A 103 18.13 -10.09 3.36
N GLY A 104 19.33 -10.52 3.74
CA GLY A 104 19.72 -11.93 3.74
C GLY A 104 20.49 -12.34 2.48
N GLU A 105 20.64 -13.65 2.30
CA GLU A 105 21.41 -14.23 1.21
C GLU A 105 20.79 -13.85 -0.16
N GLY A 106 21.62 -13.38 -1.09
CA GLY A 106 21.17 -12.93 -2.41
C GLY A 106 20.60 -11.51 -2.46
N ALA A 107 20.59 -10.76 -1.35
CA ALA A 107 20.09 -9.37 -1.32
C ALA A 107 20.84 -8.43 -2.28
N GLU A 108 22.17 -8.52 -2.33
CA GLU A 108 23.00 -7.70 -3.22
C GLU A 108 22.72 -8.00 -4.69
N GLN A 109 22.68 -9.28 -5.07
CA GLN A 109 22.34 -9.72 -6.42
C GLN A 109 20.94 -9.25 -6.83
N LEU A 110 19.97 -9.34 -5.93
CA LEU A 110 18.62 -8.84 -6.18
C LEU A 110 18.61 -7.33 -6.37
N GLN A 111 19.40 -6.58 -5.60
CA GLN A 111 19.51 -5.13 -5.74
C GLN A 111 20.10 -4.74 -7.11
N GLU A 112 21.11 -5.46 -7.59
CA GLU A 112 21.68 -5.26 -8.94
C GLU A 112 20.63 -5.51 -10.03
N GLN A 113 19.83 -6.57 -9.89
CA GLN A 113 18.73 -6.88 -10.82
C GLN A 113 17.67 -5.78 -10.84
N LEU A 114 17.32 -5.21 -9.68
CA LEU A 114 16.37 -4.10 -9.58
C LEU A 114 16.91 -2.82 -10.22
N LEU A 115 18.20 -2.52 -10.05
CA LEU A 115 18.83 -1.37 -10.70
C LEU A 115 18.83 -1.53 -12.22
N GLN A 116 19.07 -2.74 -12.72
CA GLN A 116 19.00 -3.04 -14.15
C GLN A 116 17.56 -2.92 -14.68
N GLU A 117 16.59 -3.49 -13.97
CA GLU A 117 15.17 -3.33 -14.27
C GLU A 117 14.73 -1.85 -14.28
N SER A 118 15.20 -1.05 -13.31
CA SER A 118 14.85 0.37 -13.24
C SER A 118 15.37 1.12 -14.45
N LYS A 119 16.59 0.81 -14.93
CA LYS A 119 17.14 1.42 -16.15
C LYS A 119 16.34 1.04 -17.40
N GLU A 120 15.78 -0.16 -17.43
CA GLU A 120 15.00 -0.66 -18.57
C GLU A 120 13.59 -0.09 -18.64
N HIS A 121 12.91 0.07 -17.49
CA HIS A 121 11.48 0.40 -17.46
C HIS A 121 11.16 1.79 -16.88
N GLY A 122 12.04 2.36 -16.05
CA GLY A 122 11.83 3.67 -15.44
C GLY A 122 10.53 3.79 -14.64
N ASP A 123 10.11 2.70 -13.98
CA ASP A 123 8.83 2.59 -13.26
C ASP A 123 8.98 2.02 -11.84
N LEU A 124 10.21 1.91 -11.32
CA LEU A 124 10.47 1.46 -9.97
C LEU A 124 10.64 2.63 -9.01
N ILE A 125 10.03 2.51 -7.83
CA ILE A 125 10.29 3.36 -6.68
C ILE A 125 10.70 2.43 -5.54
N GLN A 126 11.90 2.60 -5.00
CA GLN A 126 12.38 1.81 -3.88
C GLN A 126 12.78 2.72 -2.73
N SER A 127 12.41 2.36 -1.51
CA SER A 127 12.83 3.05 -0.30
C SER A 127 13.52 2.09 0.67
N ASN A 128 14.36 2.64 1.55
CA ASN A 128 15.22 1.89 2.48
C ASN A 128 14.52 1.24 3.70
N PHE A 129 13.24 0.85 3.59
CA PHE A 129 12.56 0.06 4.62
C PHE A 129 12.62 -1.44 4.29
N ILE A 130 12.62 -2.32 5.29
CA ILE A 130 12.62 -3.77 5.06
C ILE A 130 11.24 -4.22 4.54
N ASP A 131 11.25 -4.89 3.39
CA ASP A 131 10.06 -5.36 2.71
C ASP A 131 9.54 -6.67 3.31
N CYS A 132 8.53 -6.55 4.15
CA CYS A 132 7.85 -7.67 4.81
C CYS A 132 6.40 -7.30 5.09
N TYR A 133 5.57 -8.32 5.36
CA TYR A 133 4.13 -8.12 5.55
C TYR A 133 3.80 -7.13 6.68
N LYS A 134 4.57 -7.14 7.78
CA LYS A 134 4.29 -6.23 8.91
C LYS A 134 4.76 -4.79 8.68
N ASN A 135 5.55 -4.55 7.62
CA ASN A 135 5.96 -3.21 7.21
C ASN A 135 5.11 -2.67 6.04
N LEU A 136 3.97 -3.31 5.71
CA LEU A 136 3.05 -2.80 4.69
C LEU A 136 2.55 -1.38 5.00
N THR A 137 2.45 -1.04 6.28
CA THR A 137 2.10 0.32 6.71
C THR A 137 3.19 1.32 6.37
N ILE A 138 4.46 1.00 6.67
CA ILE A 138 5.60 1.83 6.24
C ILE A 138 5.61 1.99 4.72
N LYS A 139 5.47 0.88 3.98
CA LYS A 139 5.40 0.91 2.52
C LYS A 139 4.29 1.83 2.01
N THR A 140 3.11 1.77 2.61
CA THR A 140 1.97 2.62 2.23
C THR A 140 2.20 4.08 2.59
N MET A 141 2.86 4.38 3.71
CA MET A 141 3.14 5.77 4.07
C MET A 141 4.25 6.38 3.22
N VAL A 142 5.30 5.62 2.90
CA VAL A 142 6.34 6.02 1.94
C VAL A 142 5.74 6.28 0.54
N MET A 143 4.72 5.51 0.14
CA MET A 143 3.95 5.80 -1.08
C MET A 143 3.29 7.19 -1.03
N MET A 144 2.71 7.56 0.12
CA MET A 144 2.06 8.86 0.29
C MET A 144 3.10 9.99 0.29
N GLU A 145 4.25 9.80 0.95
CA GLU A 145 5.37 10.76 0.93
C GLU A 145 5.91 10.99 -0.49
N TRP A 146 6.03 9.92 -1.27
CA TRP A 146 6.45 10.02 -2.67
C TRP A 146 5.45 10.82 -3.51
N LEU A 147 4.16 10.52 -3.37
CA LEU A 147 3.09 11.24 -4.09
C LEU A 147 3.02 12.72 -3.72
N ASP A 148 3.14 13.04 -2.42
CA ASP A 148 3.19 14.43 -1.92
C ASP A 148 4.42 15.18 -2.47
N SER A 149 5.58 14.51 -2.54
CA SER A 149 6.82 15.15 -2.97
C SER A 149 6.95 15.30 -4.49
N HIS A 150 6.38 14.36 -5.28
CA HIS A 150 6.68 14.25 -6.71
C HIS A 150 5.47 14.39 -7.64
N CYS A 151 4.23 14.31 -7.13
CA CYS A 151 3.03 14.23 -7.97
C CYS A 151 1.94 15.28 -7.64
N LEU A 152 2.31 16.46 -7.14
CA LEU A 152 1.37 17.52 -6.75
C LEU A 152 0.39 17.99 -7.86
N GLY A 153 0.74 17.82 -9.14
CA GLY A 153 -0.11 18.16 -10.28
C GLY A 153 -1.12 17.07 -10.69
N THR A 154 -1.06 15.89 -10.07
CA THR A 154 -1.87 14.72 -10.41
C THR A 154 -3.26 14.82 -9.75
N SER A 155 -4.32 14.38 -10.44
CA SER A 155 -5.66 14.40 -9.85
C SER A 155 -5.91 13.26 -8.87
N TYR A 156 -5.54 12.03 -9.27
CA TYR A 156 -5.81 10.83 -8.50
C TYR A 156 -4.62 9.90 -8.43
N ALA A 157 -4.52 9.14 -7.34
CA ALA A 157 -3.63 8.00 -7.22
C ALA A 157 -4.42 6.78 -6.77
N MET A 158 -3.98 5.59 -7.19
CA MET A 158 -4.56 4.33 -6.79
C MET A 158 -3.47 3.41 -6.27
N LYS A 159 -3.67 2.86 -5.07
CA LYS A 159 -2.95 1.69 -4.59
C LYS A 159 -3.69 0.44 -5.04
N ILE A 160 -2.97 -0.52 -5.57
CA ILE A 160 -3.52 -1.82 -5.97
C ILE A 160 -2.51 -2.93 -5.70
N ASP A 161 -2.97 -4.05 -5.15
CA ASP A 161 -2.10 -5.20 -4.89
C ASP A 161 -1.64 -5.89 -6.19
N SER A 162 -0.44 -6.47 -6.17
CA SER A 162 0.17 -7.11 -7.34
C SER A 162 -0.55 -8.39 -7.81
N ASP A 163 -1.43 -8.96 -7.00
CA ASP A 163 -2.26 -10.15 -7.28
C ASP A 163 -3.67 -9.78 -7.81
N MET A 164 -3.87 -8.50 -8.18
CA MET A 164 -5.15 -7.98 -8.67
C MET A 164 -5.10 -7.67 -10.16
N PHE A 165 -6.27 -7.74 -10.79
CA PHE A 165 -6.53 -7.23 -12.13
C PHE A 165 -7.28 -5.90 -12.06
N LEU A 166 -6.90 -4.93 -12.90
CA LEU A 166 -7.54 -3.62 -13.01
C LEU A 166 -8.15 -3.38 -14.39
N ASN A 167 -9.37 -2.87 -14.45
CA ASN A 167 -9.95 -2.28 -15.66
C ASN A 167 -9.71 -0.77 -15.68
N VAL A 168 -8.59 -0.33 -16.28
CA VAL A 168 -8.15 1.07 -16.29
C VAL A 168 -9.15 2.01 -17.01
N PRO A 169 -9.72 1.67 -18.18
CA PRO A 169 -10.73 2.53 -18.82
C PRO A 169 -11.96 2.78 -17.95
N LYS A 170 -12.42 1.73 -17.24
CA LYS A 170 -13.55 1.89 -16.31
C LYS A 170 -13.15 2.81 -15.15
N LEU A 171 -11.96 2.63 -14.57
CA LEU A 171 -11.42 3.49 -13.52
C LEU A 171 -11.40 4.96 -13.93
N VAL A 172 -10.80 5.28 -15.07
CA VAL A 172 -10.73 6.66 -15.58
C VAL A 172 -12.12 7.26 -15.81
N SER A 173 -13.07 6.48 -16.33
CA SER A 173 -14.45 6.91 -16.53
C SER A 173 -15.15 7.27 -15.22
N MET A 174 -15.01 6.48 -14.15
CA MET A 174 -15.55 6.86 -12.83
C MET A 174 -14.87 8.09 -12.25
N LEU A 175 -13.54 8.16 -12.32
CA LEU A 175 -12.78 9.27 -11.74
C LEU A 175 -13.12 10.62 -12.38
N SER A 176 -13.65 10.62 -13.60
CA SER A 176 -14.14 11.84 -14.26
C SER A 176 -15.39 12.42 -13.60
N ASN A 177 -16.08 11.68 -12.73
CA ASN A 177 -17.38 12.03 -12.16
C ASN A 177 -17.41 12.03 -10.61
N VAL A 178 -16.26 12.07 -9.96
CA VAL A 178 -16.13 12.06 -8.48
C VAL A 178 -15.36 13.29 -7.98
N PRO A 179 -15.40 13.61 -6.68
CA PRO A 179 -14.65 14.74 -6.14
C PRO A 179 -13.14 14.62 -6.40
N LYS A 180 -12.46 15.75 -6.59
CA LYS A 180 -11.01 15.83 -6.84
C LYS A 180 -10.17 16.10 -5.58
N THR A 181 -10.83 16.26 -4.44
CA THR A 181 -10.20 16.61 -3.16
C THR A 181 -10.89 15.88 -2.04
N ASN A 182 -10.16 15.52 -0.97
CA ASN A 182 -10.69 14.79 0.19
C ASN A 182 -11.47 13.52 -0.20
N TYR A 183 -11.06 12.86 -1.27
CA TYR A 183 -11.79 11.73 -1.83
C TYR A 183 -10.97 10.46 -1.68
N LEU A 184 -11.55 9.43 -1.06
CA LEU A 184 -11.01 8.09 -1.05
C LEU A 184 -12.18 7.12 -1.22
N THR A 185 -12.04 6.17 -2.14
CA THR A 185 -13.02 5.08 -2.32
C THR A 185 -12.31 3.76 -2.56
N GLY A 186 -13.01 2.67 -2.23
CA GLY A 186 -12.59 1.30 -2.49
C GLY A 186 -13.70 0.35 -2.06
N LEU A 187 -13.36 -0.89 -1.68
CA LEU A 187 -14.31 -1.73 -0.96
C LEU A 187 -14.32 -1.32 0.52
N VAL A 188 -15.25 -0.45 0.94
CA VAL A 188 -15.25 0.13 2.29
C VAL A 188 -15.81 -0.87 3.31
N ALA A 189 -14.97 -1.27 4.26
CA ALA A 189 -15.34 -2.07 5.41
C ALA A 189 -15.97 -1.20 6.51
N ARG A 190 -16.99 -1.76 7.18
CA ARG A 190 -17.72 -1.12 8.28
C ARG A 190 -17.70 -2.05 9.48
N GLY A 191 -17.26 -1.54 10.64
CA GLY A 191 -17.24 -2.32 11.87
C GLY A 191 -16.35 -3.58 11.80
N GLY A 192 -15.19 -3.49 11.14
CA GLY A 192 -14.23 -4.60 11.10
C GLY A 192 -13.77 -4.96 12.51
N ALA A 193 -14.04 -6.20 12.94
CA ALA A 193 -13.66 -6.66 14.27
C ALA A 193 -12.14 -6.83 14.37
N VAL A 194 -11.57 -6.38 15.49
CA VAL A 194 -10.15 -6.56 15.78
C VAL A 194 -9.90 -8.00 16.18
N LEU A 195 -9.14 -8.74 15.37
CA LEU A 195 -8.90 -10.15 15.62
C LEU A 195 -7.90 -10.32 16.77
N ARG A 196 -8.36 -10.94 17.87
CA ARG A 196 -7.56 -11.21 19.08
C ARG A 196 -7.02 -12.64 19.17
N ASN A 197 -7.30 -13.47 18.17
CA ASN A 197 -6.71 -14.81 18.07
C ASN A 197 -5.27 -14.71 17.51
N LYS A 198 -4.26 -15.08 18.31
CA LYS A 198 -2.83 -15.07 17.92
C LYS A 198 -2.51 -15.94 16.69
N ALA A 199 -3.36 -16.92 16.34
CA ALA A 199 -3.21 -17.72 15.13
C ALA A 199 -3.68 -16.99 13.85
N SER A 200 -4.40 -15.87 14.00
CA SER A 200 -4.81 -15.06 12.85
C SER A 200 -3.61 -14.29 12.30
N LYS A 201 -3.46 -14.28 10.97
CA LYS A 201 -2.48 -13.43 10.29
C LYS A 201 -2.73 -11.92 10.52
N TRP A 202 -3.97 -11.55 10.86
CA TRP A 202 -4.38 -10.19 11.19
C TRP A 202 -4.57 -9.99 12.69
N TYR A 203 -3.90 -10.78 13.53
CA TYR A 203 -3.93 -10.59 14.98
C TYR A 203 -3.37 -9.24 15.39
N VAL A 204 -4.15 -8.45 16.13
CA VAL A 204 -3.66 -7.21 16.76
C VAL A 204 -3.78 -7.33 18.27
N PRO A 205 -2.69 -7.15 19.04
CA PRO A 205 -2.76 -7.17 20.50
C PRO A 205 -3.40 -5.88 21.05
N GLU A 206 -4.01 -5.97 22.24
CA GLU A 206 -4.71 -4.84 22.87
C GLU A 206 -3.80 -3.63 23.15
N TYR A 207 -2.54 -3.87 23.52
CA TYR A 207 -1.57 -2.80 23.76
C TYR A 207 -1.20 -2.02 22.48
N ILE A 208 -1.44 -2.59 21.30
CA ILE A 208 -1.29 -1.87 20.03
C ILE A 208 -2.55 -1.07 19.74
N TYR A 209 -3.71 -1.72 19.80
CA TYR A 209 -5.02 -1.12 19.54
C TYR A 209 -6.06 -1.71 20.50
N ALA A 210 -6.65 -0.88 21.36
CA ALA A 210 -7.48 -1.36 22.48
C ALA A 210 -8.96 -1.57 22.10
N GLN A 211 -9.45 -0.88 21.08
CA GLN A 211 -10.86 -0.94 20.70
C GLN A 211 -11.21 -2.30 20.08
N ALA A 212 -12.48 -2.71 20.17
CA ALA A 212 -12.96 -3.98 19.62
C ALA A 212 -13.20 -3.94 18.10
N TYR A 213 -13.38 -2.74 17.54
CA TYR A 213 -13.71 -2.52 16.14
C TYR A 213 -12.87 -1.39 15.55
N TYR A 214 -12.51 -1.54 14.28
CA TYR A 214 -11.84 -0.52 13.48
C TYR A 214 -12.82 0.55 12.98
N PRO A 215 -12.33 1.76 12.62
CA PRO A 215 -13.15 2.77 11.93
C PRO A 215 -13.51 2.30 10.51
N LEU A 216 -14.10 3.19 9.71
CA LEU A 216 -14.26 2.95 8.28
C LEU A 216 -12.88 2.92 7.59
N TYR A 217 -12.65 1.91 6.75
CA TYR A 217 -11.44 1.80 5.94
C TYR A 217 -11.76 1.13 4.61
N ALA A 218 -10.98 1.44 3.57
CA ALA A 218 -11.10 0.76 2.27
C ALA A 218 -10.15 -0.44 2.26
N LEU A 219 -10.65 -1.63 1.94
CA LEU A 219 -9.86 -2.87 1.98
C LEU A 219 -8.59 -2.81 1.11
N GLY A 220 -7.52 -3.42 1.61
CA GLY A 220 -6.17 -3.39 1.02
C GLY A 220 -6.05 -3.88 -0.42
N LEU A 221 -7.00 -4.67 -0.93
CA LEU A 221 -7.02 -5.16 -2.33
C LEU A 221 -6.92 -4.05 -3.38
N GLY A 222 -7.38 -2.84 -3.04
CA GLY A 222 -7.15 -1.65 -3.85
C GLY A 222 -8.13 -0.52 -3.53
N TYR A 223 -7.59 0.70 -3.50
CA TYR A 223 -8.33 1.92 -3.23
C TYR A 223 -7.75 3.08 -4.05
N VAL A 224 -8.62 4.00 -4.43
CA VAL A 224 -8.26 5.20 -5.19
C VAL A 224 -8.57 6.43 -4.34
N PHE A 225 -7.70 7.43 -4.44
CA PHE A 225 -7.78 8.65 -3.66
C PHE A 225 -7.35 9.86 -4.48
N SER A 226 -7.87 11.03 -4.11
CA SER A 226 -7.36 12.30 -4.63
C SER A 226 -5.98 12.59 -4.04
N VAL A 227 -5.05 13.10 -4.87
CA VAL A 227 -3.64 13.25 -4.46
C VAL A 227 -3.44 14.25 -3.32
N ASP A 228 -4.37 15.19 -3.11
CA ASP A 228 -4.34 16.09 -1.95
C ASP A 228 -4.41 15.34 -0.59
N LEU A 229 -4.92 14.10 -0.58
CA LEU A 229 -4.91 13.27 0.62
C LEU A 229 -3.52 12.76 0.97
N ALA A 230 -2.58 12.65 0.02
CA ALA A 230 -1.23 12.14 0.31
C ALA A 230 -0.57 12.98 1.41
N LYS A 231 -0.52 14.30 1.22
CA LYS A 231 -0.03 15.26 2.22
C LYS A 231 -0.76 15.15 3.56
N LYS A 232 -2.09 15.16 3.52
CA LYS A 232 -2.94 15.15 4.72
C LYS A 232 -2.75 13.87 5.54
N LEU A 233 -2.60 12.74 4.86
CA LEU A 233 -2.36 11.44 5.49
C LEU A 233 -0.97 11.37 6.13
N VAL A 234 0.07 11.88 5.47
CA VAL A 234 1.42 12.00 6.03
C VAL A 234 1.42 12.89 7.27
N GLU A 235 0.71 14.02 7.23
CA GLU A 235 0.54 14.91 8.39
C GLU A 235 -0.23 14.24 9.54
N ALA A 236 -1.36 13.58 9.24
CA ALA A 236 -2.18 12.86 10.22
C ALA A 236 -1.41 11.73 10.91
N ALA A 237 -0.55 11.03 10.17
CA ALA A 237 0.21 9.91 10.68
C ALA A 237 1.20 10.29 11.80
N ARG A 238 1.56 11.58 11.94
CA ARG A 238 2.31 12.11 13.09
C ARG A 238 1.52 12.09 14.40
N HIS A 239 0.20 11.99 14.31
CA HIS A 239 -0.72 12.03 15.46
C HIS A 239 -1.45 10.70 15.70
N VAL A 240 -1.33 9.75 14.77
CA VAL A 240 -2.01 8.45 14.84
C VAL A 240 -0.99 7.34 15.01
N LYS A 241 -1.10 6.60 16.13
CA LYS A 241 -0.25 5.44 16.41
C LYS A 241 -0.40 4.39 15.29
N PRO A 242 0.70 3.96 14.67
CA PRO A 242 0.63 2.99 13.58
C PRO A 242 0.31 1.58 14.06
N ILE A 243 -0.36 0.85 13.17
CA ILE A 243 -0.61 -0.58 13.26
C ILE A 243 -0.16 -1.22 11.95
N TYR A 244 0.23 -2.48 11.95
CA TYR A 244 0.84 -3.11 10.77
C TYR A 244 -0.15 -3.42 9.63
N ILE A 245 -1.45 -3.34 9.91
CA ILE A 245 -2.54 -3.53 8.95
C ILE A 245 -2.77 -2.18 8.24
N GLU A 246 -2.24 -2.05 7.03
CA GLU A 246 -2.05 -0.76 6.35
C GLU A 246 -3.34 -0.09 5.94
N ASP A 247 -4.33 -0.87 5.49
CA ASP A 247 -5.63 -0.37 5.07
C ASP A 247 -6.42 0.18 6.25
N VAL A 248 -6.39 -0.52 7.38
CA VAL A 248 -6.93 -0.04 8.65
C VAL A 248 -6.18 1.20 9.16
N TYR A 249 -4.86 1.24 9.04
CA TYR A 249 -4.08 2.41 9.45
C TYR A 249 -4.49 3.68 8.69
N LEU A 250 -4.67 3.58 7.37
CA LEU A 250 -5.23 4.69 6.60
C LEU A 250 -6.63 5.08 7.08
N GLY A 251 -7.48 4.11 7.44
CA GLY A 251 -8.77 4.38 8.07
C GLY A 251 -8.67 5.18 9.38
N LEU A 252 -7.67 4.90 10.22
CA LEU A 252 -7.42 5.66 11.44
C LEU A 252 -6.96 7.10 11.14
N CYS A 253 -6.06 7.29 10.17
CA CYS A 253 -5.64 8.62 9.72
C CYS A 253 -6.82 9.42 9.13
N MET A 254 -7.66 8.78 8.34
CA MET A 254 -8.88 9.37 7.77
C MET A 254 -9.90 9.76 8.86
N GLN A 255 -10.04 8.94 9.90
CA GLN A 255 -10.85 9.27 11.08
C GLN A 255 -10.30 10.49 11.82
N TYR A 256 -8.97 10.56 12.03
CA TYR A 256 -8.33 11.72 12.66
C TYR A 256 -8.57 13.02 11.86
N LEU A 257 -8.52 12.94 10.54
CA LEU A 257 -8.78 14.07 9.63
C LEU A 257 -10.27 14.44 9.51
N ASN A 258 -11.19 13.62 10.05
CA ASN A 258 -12.63 13.74 9.84
C ASN A 258 -13.03 13.71 8.35
N ILE A 259 -12.33 12.89 7.54
CA ILE A 259 -12.62 12.66 6.13
C ILE A 259 -12.90 11.17 5.96
N PRO A 260 -14.16 10.69 6.04
CA PRO A 260 -14.44 9.26 5.94
C PRO A 260 -14.24 8.74 4.50
N PRO A 261 -13.73 7.50 4.32
CA PRO A 261 -13.80 6.81 3.04
C PRO A 261 -15.24 6.72 2.53
N THR A 262 -15.43 6.89 1.22
CA THR A 262 -16.73 6.84 0.55
C THR A 262 -16.92 5.51 -0.18
N ASN A 263 -18.17 5.06 -0.29
CA ASN A 263 -18.49 3.91 -1.14
C ASN A 263 -18.29 4.31 -2.61
N PRO A 264 -17.93 3.35 -3.49
CA PRO A 264 -17.80 3.63 -4.91
C PRO A 264 -19.18 3.98 -5.49
N PRO A 265 -19.25 4.79 -6.56
CA PRO A 265 -20.53 5.15 -7.20
C PRO A 265 -21.35 3.94 -7.66
N ASN A 266 -20.72 2.78 -7.84
CA ASN A 266 -21.37 1.52 -8.16
C ASN A 266 -20.72 0.36 -7.38
N TRP A 267 -21.54 -0.55 -6.84
CA TRP A 267 -21.07 -1.67 -6.02
C TRP A 267 -20.34 -2.76 -6.83
N GLY A 268 -20.59 -2.85 -8.14
CA GLY A 268 -19.92 -3.79 -9.05
C GLY A 268 -18.54 -3.34 -9.53
N LEU A 269 -17.98 -2.27 -8.95
CA LEU A 269 -16.66 -1.77 -9.33
C LEU A 269 -15.55 -2.52 -8.57
N PHE A 270 -15.58 -2.49 -7.24
CA PHE A 270 -14.55 -3.11 -6.40
C PHE A 270 -15.03 -4.51 -5.98
N VAL A 271 -14.54 -5.56 -6.65
CA VAL A 271 -15.04 -6.93 -6.45
C VAL A 271 -13.93 -7.87 -6.02
N LYS A 272 -14.11 -8.52 -4.86
CA LYS A 272 -13.15 -9.49 -4.33
C LYS A 272 -13.13 -10.79 -5.15
N TYR A 273 -14.32 -11.29 -5.50
CA TYR A 273 -14.49 -12.53 -6.27
C TYR A 273 -15.58 -12.31 -7.33
N PRO A 274 -15.25 -12.24 -8.64
CA PRO A 274 -16.26 -12.16 -9.66
C PRO A 274 -17.02 -13.50 -9.76
N PRO A 275 -18.29 -13.50 -10.21
CA PRO A 275 -18.98 -14.74 -10.53
C PRO A 275 -18.16 -15.53 -11.57
N LEU A 276 -18.01 -16.84 -11.35
CA LEU A 276 -17.38 -17.78 -12.28
C LEU A 276 -18.20 -17.86 -13.57
N PHE A 277 -17.98 -16.93 -14.50
CA PHE A 277 -18.34 -17.19 -15.89
C PHE A 277 -17.36 -18.23 -16.41
N LYS A 278 -17.86 -19.35 -16.93
CA LYS A 278 -17.05 -20.41 -17.56
C LYS A 278 -16.03 -19.74 -18.48
N LEU A 279 -14.76 -19.84 -18.10
CA LEU A 279 -13.61 -19.45 -18.90
C LEU A 279 -13.52 -20.41 -20.09
N GLN A 280 -14.41 -20.24 -21.06
CA GLN A 280 -14.33 -20.84 -22.39
C GLN A 280 -14.13 -19.70 -23.38
N ASP A 281 -13.08 -18.90 -23.20
CA ASP A 281 -12.43 -18.20 -24.30
C ASP A 281 -11.10 -17.62 -23.83
N HIS A 282 -10.03 -17.85 -24.60
CA HIS A 282 -8.66 -17.41 -24.31
C HIS A 282 -8.43 -15.91 -24.58
N SER A 283 -9.49 -15.10 -24.56
CA SER A 283 -9.40 -13.64 -24.65
C SER A 283 -10.27 -13.00 -23.56
N PHE A 284 -9.59 -12.30 -22.65
CA PHE A 284 -10.13 -11.59 -21.50
C PHE A 284 -11.47 -10.87 -21.80
N LYS A 285 -12.59 -11.44 -21.33
CA LYS A 285 -13.89 -10.74 -21.24
C LYS A 285 -14.39 -10.68 -19.80
N LEU A 286 -13.65 -9.95 -18.95
CA LEU A 286 -14.17 -9.41 -17.68
C LEU A 286 -14.88 -8.07 -17.95
N LYS A 287 -16.08 -8.11 -18.56
CA LYS A 287 -16.74 -6.88 -19.05
C LYS A 287 -17.50 -6.03 -18.02
N LYS A 288 -17.38 -6.26 -16.70
CA LYS A 288 -18.14 -5.46 -15.72
C LYS A 288 -17.44 -5.06 -14.41
N HIS A 289 -16.18 -5.43 -14.15
CA HIS A 289 -15.54 -5.19 -12.83
C HIS A 289 -14.31 -4.27 -12.95
N TYR A 290 -14.03 -3.47 -11.91
CA TYR A 290 -12.82 -2.61 -11.85
C TYR A 290 -11.67 -3.43 -11.30
N LEU A 291 -11.88 -4.09 -10.17
CA LEU A 291 -10.88 -4.90 -9.50
C LEU A 291 -11.34 -6.33 -9.38
N VAL A 292 -10.43 -7.27 -9.63
CA VAL A 292 -10.65 -8.72 -9.48
C VAL A 292 -9.38 -9.36 -8.94
N LYS A 293 -9.48 -10.15 -7.86
CA LYS A 293 -8.34 -10.93 -7.36
C LYS A 293 -8.02 -12.10 -8.30
N ASN A 294 -6.74 -12.34 -8.57
CA ASN A 294 -6.30 -13.45 -9.41
C ASN A 294 -6.70 -14.80 -8.77
N PRO A 295 -7.50 -15.64 -9.45
CA PRO A 295 -8.07 -16.86 -8.88
C PRO A 295 -7.03 -17.95 -8.53
N LYS A 296 -5.76 -17.80 -8.90
CA LYS A 296 -4.69 -18.74 -8.51
C LYS A 296 -4.28 -18.64 -7.04
N GLU A 297 -4.67 -17.59 -6.32
CA GLU A 297 -4.43 -17.46 -4.88
C GLU A 297 -5.68 -17.83 -4.07
N LYS A 298 -5.74 -19.09 -3.61
CA LYS A 298 -6.74 -19.50 -2.60
C LYS A 298 -6.34 -18.92 -1.24
N GLU A 299 -7.13 -17.97 -0.73
CA GLU A 299 -7.12 -17.64 0.69
C GLU A 299 -8.40 -18.16 1.34
N ASP A 300 -8.27 -19.20 2.16
CA ASP A 300 -9.29 -19.68 3.09
C ASP A 300 -9.50 -18.66 4.20
N VAL A 301 -10.48 -17.77 4.06
CA VAL A 301 -11.13 -17.12 5.21
C VAL A 301 -12.60 -16.87 4.89
N ARG A 302 -13.48 -17.62 5.54
CA ARG A 302 -14.90 -17.26 5.70
C ARG A 302 -14.97 -15.99 6.54
N ILE A 303 -15.24 -14.87 5.89
CA ILE A 303 -15.73 -13.67 6.58
C ILE A 303 -17.24 -13.90 6.75
N ASN A 304 -17.66 -14.27 7.95
CA ASN A 304 -19.08 -14.21 8.29
C ASN A 304 -19.43 -12.72 8.39
N LEU A 305 -20.25 -12.25 7.44
CA LEU A 305 -20.92 -10.96 7.46
C LEU A 305 -21.94 -10.90 8.59
#